data_AF-A0A969LCF1-F1
#
_entry.id   AF-A0A969LCF1-F1
#
_cell.length_a   1.000
_cell.length_b   1.000
_cell.length_c   1.000
_cell.angle_alpha   90.00
_cell.angle_beta   90.00
_cell.angle_gamma   90.00
#
_symmetry.space_group_name_H-M   'P 1'
#
loop_
_entity.id
_entity.type
_entity.pdbx_description
1 polymer ?
#
loop_
_entity_poly.entity_id
_entity_poly.type
_entity_poly.pdbx_seq_one_letter_code
_entity_poly.pdbx_strand_id
1 'polypeptide(L)' 'MLSNAAKFTTHGIISLDVRNQPGDPGWICFVVRDTGIGMTPEQVARLFQPSRRPIAQPRVSTAAPALV' A
#
# COMPACT_ATOMS: atom_id res chain seq x y z
N MET A 1 0.16 -0.72 2.51
CA MET A 1 0.28 0.70 2.09
C MET A 1 -0.62 1.02 0.90
N LEU A 2 -0.54 0.28 -0.21
CA LEU A 2 -1.47 0.46 -1.34
C LEU A 2 -2.95 0.28 -0.96
N SER A 3 -3.24 -0.71 -0.11
CA SER A 3 -4.57 -0.91 0.47
C SER A 3 -5.06 0.28 1.31
N ASN A 4 -4.15 1.01 1.97
CA ASN A 4 -4.51 2.20 2.73
C ASN A 4 -4.85 3.34 1.76
N ALA A 5 -4.03 3.57 0.74
CA ALA A 5 -4.32 4.54 -0.32
C ALA A 5 -5.70 4.26 -0.96
N ALA A 6 -5.99 3.01 -1.29
CA ALA A 6 -7.29 2.58 -1.85
C ALA A 6 -8.45 2.83 -0.88
N LYS A 7 -8.25 2.58 0.41
CA LYS A 7 -9.27 2.80 1.43
C LYS A 7 -9.64 4.28 1.61
N PHE A 8 -8.68 5.19 1.47
CA PHE A 8 -8.86 6.61 1.80
C PHE A 8 -9.02 7.53 0.57
N THR A 9 -8.94 6.96 -0.64
CA THR A 9 -9.15 7.67 -1.90
C THR A 9 -10.40 7.16 -2.59
N THR A 10 -11.56 7.75 -2.30
CA THR A 10 -12.85 7.35 -2.89
C THR A 10 -13.03 7.89 -4.31
N HIS A 11 -12.63 9.14 -4.55
CA HIS A 11 -12.58 9.77 -5.86
C HIS A 11 -11.21 10.42 -6.00
N GLY A 12 -10.42 9.96 -6.96
CA GLY A 12 -9.04 10.43 -7.11
C GLY A 12 -8.16 9.42 -7.83
N ILE A 13 -6.85 9.65 -7.78
CA ILE A 13 -5.85 8.82 -8.44
C ILE A 13 -4.92 8.24 -7.39
N ILE A 14 -4.58 6.97 -7.58
CA ILE A 14 -3.51 6.29 -6.86
C ILE A 14 -2.45 5.89 -7.89
N SER A 15 -1.20 6.26 -7.64
CA SER A 15 -0.07 5.93 -8.50
C SER A 15 0.94 5.09 -7.74
N LEU A 16 1.45 4.04 -8.39
CA LEU A 16 2.55 3.20 -7.91
C LEU A 16 3.74 3.38 -8.85
N ASP A 17 4.84 3.86 -8.29
CA ASP A 17 6.13 3.92 -8.97
C ASP A 17 7.07 2.88 -8.36
N VAL A 18 7.76 2.13 -9.22
CA VAL A 18 8.70 1.08 -8.84
C VAL A 18 10.01 1.34 -9.56
N ARG A 19 11.08 1.51 -8.80
CA ARG A 19 12.40 1.84 -9.34
C ARG A 19 13.51 1.23 -8.51
N ASN A 20 14.67 1.02 -9.12
CA ASN A 20 15.88 0.66 -8.37
C ASN A 20 16.24 1.81 -7.42
N GLN A 21 16.69 1.48 -6.22
CA GLN A 21 17.11 2.48 -5.24
C GLN A 21 18.49 3.04 -5.63
N PRO A 22 18.60 4.35 -5.95
CA PRO A 22 19.89 4.93 -6.30
C PRO A 22 20.87 4.82 -5.12
N GLY A 23 22.07 4.32 -5.39
CA GLY A 23 23.10 4.13 -4.37
C GLY A 23 22.97 2.86 -3.53
N ASP A 24 21.95 2.04 -3.75
CA ASP A 24 21.75 0.77 -3.02
C ASP A 24 21.45 -0.39 -3.99
N PRO A 25 22.49 -0.98 -4.62
CA PRO A 25 22.32 -2.05 -5.60
C PRO A 25 21.59 -3.27 -5.02
N GLY A 26 20.60 -3.77 -5.76
CA GLY A 26 19.78 -4.90 -5.33
C GLY A 26 18.52 -4.51 -4.56
N TRP A 27 18.35 -3.23 -4.22
CA TRP A 27 17.13 -2.73 -3.59
C TRP A 27 16.15 -2.11 -4.59
N ILE A 28 14.87 -2.38 -4.36
CA ILE A 28 13.75 -1.82 -5.11
C ILE A 28 12.97 -0.87 -4.20
N CYS A 29 12.74 0.34 -4.68
CA CYS A 29 11.91 1.35 -4.04
C CYS A 29 10.49 1.28 -4.60
N PHE A 30 9.51 1.17 -3.70
CA PHE A 30 8.08 1.27 -4.02
C PHE A 30 7.54 2.59 -3.49
N VAL A 31 7.01 3.43 -4.37
CA VAL A 31 6.40 4.71 -4.00
C VAL A 31 4.91 4.65 -4.33
N VAL A 32 4.07 4.75 -3.30
CA VAL A 32 2.62 4.88 -3.45
C VAL A 32 2.25 6.34 -3.21
N ARG A 33 1.56 6.96 -4.16
CA ARG A 33 0.99 8.30 -4.04
C ARG A 33 -0.51 8.22 -4.24
N ASP A 34 -1.26 8.93 -3.42
CA ASP A 34 -2.70 9.07 -3.57
C ASP A 34 -3.15 10.53 -3.44
N THR A 35 -4.35 10.81 -3.94
CA THR A 35 -5.02 12.12 -3.82
C THR A 35 -6.20 12.05 -2.84
N GLY A 36 -6.14 11.14 -1.87
CA GLY A 36 -7.20 10.96 -0.89
C GLY A 36 -7.31 12.12 0.10
N ILE A 37 -8.09 11.91 1.15
CA ILE A 37 -8.37 12.92 2.19
C ILE A 37 -7.13 13.41 2.97
N GLY A 38 -5.95 12.81 2.74
CA GLY A 38 -4.73 13.12 3.45
C GLY A 38 -4.72 12.64 4.90
N MET A 39 -3.76 13.13 5.67
CA MET A 39 -3.61 12.85 7.09
C MET A 39 -3.23 14.11 7.85
N THR A 40 -3.73 14.29 9.07
CA THR A 40 -3.24 15.33 9.97
C THR A 40 -1.85 14.99 10.51
N PRO A 41 -1.05 15.97 10.97
CA PRO A 41 0.27 15.71 11.56
C PRO A 41 0.24 14.68 12.70
N GLU A 42 -0.80 14.69 13.54
CA GLU A 42 -0.96 13.75 14.65
C GLU A 42 -1.27 12.34 14.17
N GLN A 43 -1.96 12.21 13.03
CA GLN A 43 -2.19 10.92 12.39
C GLN A 43 -0.90 10.36 11.77
N VAL A 44 -0.08 11.21 11.14
CA VAL A 44 1.24 10.83 10.62
C VAL A 44 2.16 10.34 11.73
N ALA A 45 2.17 11.03 12.88
CA ALA A 45 2.98 10.63 14.04
C ALA A 45 2.64 9.23 14.60
N ARG A 46 1.43 8.73 14.31
CA ARG A 46 0.97 7.40 14.75
C ARG A 46 0.89 6.37 13.63
N LEU A 47 1.36 6.70 12.42
CA LEU A 47 1.18 5.87 11.21
C LEU A 47 1.74 4.44 11.37
N PHE A 48 2.86 4.31 12.08
CA PHE A 48 3.56 3.05 12.28
C PHE A 48 3.20 2.35 13.59
N GLN A 49 2.27 2.90 14.38
CA GLN A 49 1.73 2.20 15.54
C GLN A 49 0.78 1.09 15.06
N PRO A 50 0.70 -0.05 15.77
CA PRO A 50 -0.26 -1.10 15.44
C PRO A 50 -1.67 -0.51 15.31
N SER A 51 -2.25 -0.61 14.12
CA SER A 51 -3.58 -0.06 13.88
C SER A 51 -4.59 -0.85 14.70
N ARG A 52 -5.33 -0.17 15.59
CA ARG A 52 -6.33 -0.76 16.50
C ARG A 52 -7.50 -1.49 15.78
N ARG A 53 -7.64 -1.34 14.46
CA ARG A 53 -8.68 -2.02 13.66
C ARG A 53 -8.07 -3.16 12.86
N PRO A 54 -8.50 -4.42 13.05
CA PRO A 54 -8.02 -5.52 12.23
C PRO A 54 -8.46 -5.33 10.77
N ILE A 55 -7.52 -5.47 9.85
CA ILE A 55 -7.80 -5.53 8.42
C ILE A 55 -8.19 -6.98 8.14
N ALA A 56 -9.48 -7.27 7.94
CA ALA A 56 -9.90 -8.57 7.45
C ALA A 56 -9.40 -8.73 6.01
N GLN A 57 -8.37 -9.55 5.80
CA GLN A 57 -7.90 -9.91 4.47
C GLN A 57 -8.69 -11.16 4.00
N PRO A 58 -9.45 -11.09 2.89
CA PRO A 58 -9.99 -12.31 2.29
C PRO A 58 -8.82 -13.18 1.83
N ARG A 59 -8.85 -14.47 2.19
CA ARG A 59 -7.85 -15.44 1.71
C ARG A 59 -7.91 -15.47 0.19
N VAL A 60 -6.79 -15.13 -0.47
CA VAL A 60 -6.62 -15.40 -1.89
C VAL A 60 -6.49 -16.91 -2.05
N SER A 61 -7.53 -17.54 -2.61
CA SER A 61 -7.46 -18.94 -3.04
C SER A 61 -6.62 -19.00 -4.31
N THR A 62 -5.34 -19.36 -4.18
CA THR A 62 -4.52 -19.74 -5.34
C THR A 62 -5.02 -21.08 -5.87
N ALA A 63 -5.85 -21.05 -6.91
CA ALA A 63 -6.06 -22.22 -7.75
C ALA A 63 -4.78 -22.45 -8.56
N ALA A 64 -4.09 -23.56 -8.30
CA ALA A 64 -3.02 -24.04 -9.16
C ALA A 64 -3.60 -24.36 -10.55
N PRO A 65 -2.90 -24.06 -11.66
CA PRO A 65 -3.38 -24.43 -12.98
C PRO A 65 -3.38 -25.96 -13.07
N ALA A 66 -4.52 -26.54 -13.47
CA ALA A 66 -4.58 -27.94 -13.86
C ALA A 66 -3.68 -28.11 -15.08
N LEU A 67 -2.63 -28.93 -14.95
CA LEU A 67 -1.85 -29.41 -16.09
C LEU A 67 -2.80 -30.24 -16.97
N VAL A 68 -2.94 -29.84 -18.23
CA VAL A 68 -3.51 -30.67 -19.30
C VAL A 68 -2.44 -31.63 -19.80
#